data_AF-A0A3C1ZFF6-F1
#
_entry.id   AF-A0A3C1ZFF6-F1
#
_cell.length_a   1.000
_cell.length_b   1.000
_cell.length_c   1.000
_cell.angle_alpha   90.00
_cell.angle_beta   90.00
_cell.angle_gamma   90.00
#
_symmetry.space_group_name_H-M   'P 1'
#
loop_
_entity.id
_entity.type
_entity.pdbx_description
1 polymer ?
#
loop_
_entity_poly.entity_id
_entity_poly.type
_entity_poly.pdbx_seq_one_letter_code
_entity_poly.pdbx_strand_id
1 'polypeptide(L)'
;MCPDDSLLSAYLDDEVPSPWKERMEAHISACPQCRTKVVEYRTLACALKESFDQGELEFLRRARSRIASSIDMGKGPEKVANAHSGVWSDLWSRRISLPMPILAASAAAFVLVFGAAMGIFGSFKGITKEATGSMASASRTITAQSATLELMAQYMKQQSVQPVMIEIPSESVFYQSGNPLIVADSAVLLQESTTTSNGSASR
;
A
#
# COMPACT_ATOMS: atom_id res chain seq x y z
N MET A 1 -26.10 -5.43 46.83
CA MET A 1 -25.24 -4.33 46.36
C MET A 1 -25.16 -4.44 44.85
N CYS A 2 -25.36 -3.35 44.13
CA CYS A 2 -25.26 -3.35 42.67
C CYS A 2 -23.79 -3.24 42.25
N PRO A 3 -23.39 -3.84 41.11
CA PRO A 3 -22.08 -3.62 40.52
C PRO A 3 -21.94 -2.16 40.08
N ASP A 4 -20.70 -1.72 39.90
CA ASP A 4 -20.42 -0.40 39.36
C ASP A 4 -20.77 -0.32 37.86
N ASP A 5 -20.88 0.89 37.34
CA ASP A 5 -21.26 1.10 35.94
C ASP A 5 -20.13 0.65 34.97
N SER A 6 -18.85 0.69 35.40
CA SER A 6 -17.73 0.19 34.58
C SER A 6 -17.80 -1.32 34.37
N LEU A 7 -18.09 -2.09 35.42
CA LEU A 7 -18.23 -3.54 35.33
C LEU A 7 -19.47 -3.93 34.51
N LEU A 8 -20.54 -3.14 34.59
CA LEU A 8 -21.73 -3.35 33.77
C LEU A 8 -21.44 -3.12 32.28
N SER A 9 -20.65 -2.09 31.95
CA SER A 9 -20.16 -1.84 30.58
C SER A 9 -19.27 -2.98 30.09
N ALA A 10 -18.25 -3.36 30.88
CA ALA A 10 -17.34 -4.45 30.52
C ALA A 10 -18.09 -5.79 30.28
N TYR A 11 -19.18 -6.03 31.01
CA TYR A 11 -20.04 -7.19 30.78
C TYR A 11 -20.79 -7.10 29.43
N LEU A 12 -21.26 -5.91 29.05
CA LEU A 12 -21.90 -5.69 27.73
C LEU A 12 -20.93 -5.88 26.56
N ASP A 13 -19.66 -5.54 26.77
CA ASP A 13 -18.57 -5.67 25.80
C ASP A 13 -17.94 -7.09 25.78
N ASP A 14 -18.47 -8.03 26.56
CA ASP A 14 -18.00 -9.42 26.72
C ASP A 14 -16.55 -9.53 27.25
N GLU A 15 -16.09 -8.53 28.00
CA GLU A 15 -14.74 -8.47 28.59
C GLU A 15 -14.65 -9.10 29.98
N VAL A 16 -15.79 -9.45 30.59
CA VAL A 16 -15.83 -10.07 31.93
C VAL A 16 -15.58 -11.58 31.82
N PRO A 17 -14.47 -12.09 32.38
CA PRO A 17 -14.16 -13.52 32.31
C PRO A 17 -15.01 -14.35 33.28
N SER A 18 -15.14 -15.65 33.00
CA SER A 18 -15.63 -16.64 33.97
C SER A 18 -14.69 -16.69 35.19
N PRO A 19 -15.18 -16.79 36.44
CA PRO A 19 -16.55 -17.07 36.86
C PRO A 19 -17.42 -15.82 37.15
N TRP A 20 -16.93 -14.64 36.80
CA TRP A 20 -17.60 -13.37 37.14
C TRP A 20 -18.77 -13.07 36.22
N LYS A 21 -18.71 -13.54 34.97
CA LYS A 21 -19.78 -13.43 34.00
C LYS A 21 -21.08 -14.08 34.51
N GLU A 22 -20.98 -15.31 35.01
CA GLU A 22 -22.11 -16.07 35.55
C GLU A 22 -22.71 -15.39 36.78
N ARG A 23 -21.87 -14.79 37.62
CA ARG A 23 -22.34 -13.98 38.76
C ARG A 23 -23.06 -12.72 38.32
N MET A 24 -22.62 -12.07 37.24
CA MET A 24 -23.33 -10.91 36.68
C MET A 24 -24.65 -11.31 36.04
N GLU A 25 -24.71 -12.41 35.31
CA GLU A 25 -25.96 -12.94 34.76
C GLU A 25 -26.98 -13.25 35.86
N ALA A 26 -26.54 -13.90 36.95
CA ALA A 26 -27.36 -14.14 38.13
C ALA A 26 -27.81 -12.82 38.79
N HIS A 27 -26.93 -11.81 38.87
CA HIS A 27 -27.28 -10.52 39.46
C HIS A 27 -28.27 -9.72 38.60
N ILE A 28 -28.06 -9.66 37.28
CA ILE A 28 -28.91 -8.93 36.32
C ILE A 28 -30.30 -9.60 36.24
N SER A 29 -30.37 -10.91 36.36
CA SER A 29 -31.65 -11.62 36.44
C SER A 29 -32.39 -11.36 37.76
N ALA A 30 -31.69 -11.21 38.88
CA ALA A 30 -32.31 -10.94 40.19
C ALA A 30 -32.63 -9.45 40.45
N CYS A 31 -31.85 -8.51 39.88
CA CYS A 31 -31.98 -7.08 40.16
C CYS A 31 -32.67 -6.31 39.03
N PRO A 32 -33.86 -5.70 39.25
CA PRO A 32 -34.57 -4.96 38.21
C PRO A 32 -33.86 -3.67 37.78
N GLN A 33 -33.15 -2.99 38.68
CA GLN A 33 -32.41 -1.76 38.36
C GLN A 33 -31.27 -2.03 37.37
N CYS A 34 -30.45 -3.06 37.65
CA CYS A 34 -29.37 -3.47 36.76
C CYS A 34 -29.90 -3.96 35.41
N ARG A 35 -31.04 -4.65 35.41
CA ARG A 35 -31.70 -5.07 34.16
C ARG A 35 -32.10 -3.88 33.29
N THR A 36 -32.71 -2.85 33.87
CA THR A 36 -33.10 -1.64 33.13
C THR A 36 -31.87 -0.93 32.54
N LYS A 37 -30.81 -0.74 33.33
CA LYS A 37 -29.55 -0.14 32.85
C LYS A 37 -28.95 -0.90 31.65
N VAL A 38 -28.92 -2.23 31.71
CA VAL A 38 -28.43 -3.06 30.60
C VAL A 38 -29.27 -2.88 29.34
N VAL A 39 -30.60 -2.74 29.48
CA VAL A 39 -31.48 -2.47 28.34
C VAL A 39 -31.19 -1.09 27.75
N GLU A 40 -31.03 -0.05 28.58
CA GLU A 40 -30.69 1.31 28.14
C GLU A 40 -29.35 1.37 27.39
N TYR A 41 -28.32 0.68 27.88
CA TYR A 41 -27.04 0.61 27.19
C TYR A 41 -27.15 -0.11 25.83
N ARG A 42 -27.94 -1.18 25.74
CA ARG A 42 -28.18 -1.87 24.47
C ARG A 42 -28.95 -1.02 23.47
N THR A 43 -29.97 -0.29 23.90
CA THR A 43 -30.73 0.58 23.00
C THR A 43 -29.87 1.73 22.49
N LEU A 44 -29.07 2.34 23.36
CA LEU A 44 -28.10 3.37 22.98
C LEU A 44 -27.05 2.84 22.00
N ALA A 45 -26.48 1.65 22.25
CA ALA A 45 -25.51 1.02 21.35
C ALA A 45 -26.13 0.73 19.96
N CYS A 46 -27.37 0.26 19.91
CA CYS A 46 -28.09 0.04 18.66
C CYS A 46 -28.32 1.36 17.89
N ALA A 47 -28.81 2.40 18.58
CA ALA A 47 -29.08 3.70 17.96
C ALA A 47 -27.79 4.36 17.41
N LEU A 48 -26.69 4.27 18.16
CA LEU A 48 -25.38 4.72 17.69
C LEU A 48 -24.97 3.96 16.43
N LYS A 49 -25.02 2.62 16.46
CA LYS A 49 -24.63 1.79 15.31
C LYS A 49 -25.45 2.09 14.05
N GLU A 50 -26.76 2.28 14.19
CA GLU A 50 -27.65 2.64 13.08
C GLU A 50 -27.32 4.02 12.49
N SER A 51 -26.94 4.99 13.34
CA SER A 51 -26.58 6.33 12.89
C SER A 51 -25.29 6.39 12.07
N PHE A 52 -24.33 5.49 12.30
CA PHE A 52 -23.10 5.40 11.52
C PHE A 52 -23.35 4.78 10.14
N ASP A 53 -24.17 3.74 10.04
CA ASP A 53 -24.30 2.93 8.82
C ASP A 53 -24.93 3.69 7.63
N GLN A 54 -25.88 4.60 7.89
CA GLN A 54 -26.63 5.28 6.81
C GLN A 54 -25.80 6.29 5.98
N GLY A 55 -24.74 6.87 6.56
CA GLY A 55 -23.89 7.85 5.88
C GLY A 55 -22.49 7.33 5.54
N GLU A 56 -22.06 6.25 6.18
CA GLU A 56 -20.70 5.78 6.14
C GLU A 56 -20.31 5.19 4.78
N LEU A 57 -21.19 4.44 4.11
CA LEU A 57 -20.85 3.82 2.83
C LEU A 57 -20.59 4.86 1.71
N GLU A 58 -21.44 5.90 1.61
CA GLU A 58 -21.25 7.00 0.66
C GLU A 58 -20.04 7.88 1.03
N PHE A 59 -19.81 8.10 2.33
CA PHE A 59 -18.63 8.80 2.83
C PHE A 59 -17.33 8.04 2.49
N LEU A 60 -17.28 6.73 2.78
CA LEU A 60 -16.16 5.85 2.47
C LEU A 60 -15.93 5.75 0.96
N ARG A 61 -17.00 5.70 0.15
CA ARG A 61 -16.90 5.72 -1.32
C ARG A 61 -16.24 7.02 -1.82
N ARG A 62 -16.65 8.16 -1.26
CA ARG A 62 -16.09 9.48 -1.61
C ARG A 62 -14.64 9.62 -1.13
N ALA A 63 -14.33 9.16 0.08
CA ALA A 63 -12.97 9.14 0.63
C ALA A 63 -12.04 8.25 -0.23
N ARG A 64 -12.48 7.04 -0.58
CA ARG A 64 -11.75 6.12 -1.46
C ARG A 64 -11.48 6.73 -2.83
N SER A 65 -12.46 7.40 -3.43
CA SER A 65 -12.30 8.09 -4.72
C SER A 65 -11.23 9.19 -4.66
N ARG A 66 -11.24 10.02 -3.60
CA ARG A 66 -10.21 11.05 -3.38
C ARG A 66 -8.82 10.44 -3.22
N ILE A 67 -8.71 9.42 -2.39
CA ILE A 67 -7.44 8.72 -2.14
C ILE A 67 -6.92 8.07 -3.43
N ALA A 68 -7.77 7.40 -4.20
CA ALA A 68 -7.39 6.81 -5.48
C ALA A 68 -6.88 7.89 -6.47
N SER A 69 -7.57 9.03 -6.56
CA SER A 69 -7.13 10.14 -7.43
C SER A 69 -5.83 10.81 -6.97
N SER A 70 -5.53 10.80 -5.66
CA SER A 70 -4.29 11.36 -5.13
C SER A 70 -3.10 10.39 -5.19
N ILE A 71 -3.36 9.08 -5.15
CA ILE A 71 -2.33 8.04 -5.25
C ILE A 71 -1.91 7.82 -6.72
N ASP A 72 -2.74 8.24 -7.68
CA ASP A 72 -2.42 8.15 -9.12
C ASP A 72 -1.42 9.23 -9.61
N MET A 73 -0.49 9.67 -8.75
CA MET A 73 0.70 10.42 -9.16
C MET A 73 1.73 9.50 -9.83
N GLY A 74 1.35 8.85 -10.94
CA GLY A 74 2.33 8.31 -11.89
C GLY A 74 2.21 6.82 -12.25
N LYS A 75 1.07 6.17 -12.02
CA LYS A 75 0.81 4.85 -12.63
C LYS A 75 -0.38 4.95 -13.58
N GLY A 76 -0.06 5.30 -14.83
CA GLY A 76 -1.01 5.22 -15.94
C GLY A 76 -1.85 3.93 -15.87
N PRO A 77 -3.11 3.98 -16.30
CA PRO A 77 -4.16 3.07 -15.87
C PRO A 77 -3.70 1.62 -15.98
N GLU A 78 -3.61 0.94 -14.83
CA GLU A 78 -3.59 -0.52 -14.78
C GLU A 78 -4.91 -0.99 -15.38
N LYS A 79 -4.89 -1.27 -16.70
CA LYS A 79 -5.98 -1.90 -17.41
C LYS A 79 -6.27 -3.20 -16.69
N VAL A 80 -7.34 -3.21 -15.90
CA VAL A 80 -7.92 -4.40 -15.30
C VAL A 80 -8.20 -5.37 -16.44
N ALA A 81 -7.30 -6.35 -16.57
CA ALA A 81 -7.43 -7.43 -17.51
C ALA A 81 -8.67 -8.23 -17.10
N ASN A 82 -9.79 -8.05 -17.81
CA ASN A 82 -10.86 -9.03 -18.01
C ASN A 82 -11.93 -8.47 -18.97
N ALA A 83 -11.68 -8.60 -20.27
CA ALA A 83 -12.72 -8.85 -21.28
C ALA A 83 -12.03 -9.16 -22.62
N HIS A 84 -11.98 -10.45 -22.97
CA HIS A 84 -11.33 -11.03 -24.14
C HIS A 84 -11.91 -10.61 -25.51
N SER A 85 -12.66 -9.51 -25.60
CA SER A 85 -13.35 -9.07 -26.83
C SER A 85 -12.90 -7.72 -27.38
N GLY A 86 -12.09 -6.93 -26.64
CA GLY A 86 -11.72 -5.55 -27.05
C GLY A 86 -10.34 -5.37 -27.68
N VAL A 87 -9.47 -6.40 -27.66
CA VAL A 87 -8.06 -6.26 -28.08
C VAL A 87 -7.92 -6.07 -29.58
N TRP A 88 -8.79 -6.68 -30.39
CA TRP A 88 -8.71 -6.62 -31.85
C TRP A 88 -9.15 -5.27 -32.41
N SER A 89 -10.11 -4.59 -31.77
CA SER A 89 -10.58 -3.27 -32.19
C SER A 89 -9.63 -2.13 -31.80
N ASP A 90 -8.94 -2.24 -30.67
CA ASP A 90 -7.99 -1.21 -30.18
C ASP A 90 -6.66 -1.23 -30.95
N LEU A 91 -6.32 -2.37 -31.57
CA LEU A 91 -5.14 -2.50 -32.43
C LEU A 91 -5.41 -2.03 -33.88
N TRP A 92 -6.67 -2.00 -34.34
CA TRP A 92 -7.02 -1.58 -35.71
C TRP A 92 -7.14 -0.06 -35.86
N SER A 93 -7.53 0.65 -34.80
CA SER A 93 -7.68 2.12 -34.82
C SER A 93 -6.34 2.85 -34.63
N ARG A 94 -5.27 2.13 -34.26
CA ARG A 94 -3.98 2.74 -33.93
C ARG A 94 -3.16 2.95 -35.20
N ARG A 95 -3.14 4.19 -35.71
CA ARG A 95 -2.26 4.61 -36.80
C ARG A 95 -0.83 4.70 -36.28
N ILE A 96 0.00 3.69 -36.58
CA ILE A 96 1.40 3.65 -36.19
C ILE A 96 2.25 4.22 -37.33
N SER A 97 2.85 5.38 -37.10
CA SER A 97 3.78 6.03 -38.02
C SER A 97 5.16 5.36 -37.92
N LEU A 98 5.37 4.26 -38.64
CA LEU A 98 6.68 3.59 -38.66
C LEU A 98 7.59 4.26 -39.71
N PRO A 99 8.85 4.59 -39.36
CA PRO A 99 9.80 5.11 -40.33
C PRO A 99 10.09 4.04 -41.40
N MET A 100 10.11 4.47 -42.67
CA MET A 100 10.32 3.63 -43.87
C MET A 100 11.40 2.53 -43.75
N PRO A 101 12.60 2.76 -43.15
CA PRO A 101 13.62 1.73 -43.09
C PRO A 101 13.21 0.48 -42.29
N ILE A 102 12.41 0.63 -41.23
CA ILE A 102 11.97 -0.50 -40.40
C ILE A 102 10.96 -1.36 -41.17
N LEU A 103 10.08 -0.72 -41.93
CA LEU A 103 9.09 -1.42 -42.76
C LEU A 103 9.77 -2.24 -43.86
N ALA A 104 10.76 -1.67 -44.55
CA ALA A 104 11.52 -2.38 -45.57
C ALA A 104 12.32 -3.57 -45.00
N ALA A 105 13.01 -3.39 -43.87
CA ALA A 105 13.78 -4.46 -43.23
C ALA A 105 12.89 -5.62 -42.76
N SER A 106 11.74 -5.30 -42.14
CA SER A 106 10.80 -6.31 -41.65
C SER A 106 10.15 -7.09 -42.80
N ALA A 107 9.77 -6.43 -43.89
CA ALA A 107 9.24 -7.08 -45.08
C ALA A 107 10.26 -8.01 -45.73
N ALA A 108 11.52 -7.56 -45.87
CA ALA A 108 12.60 -8.39 -46.41
C ALA A 108 12.87 -9.63 -45.56
N ALA A 109 12.92 -9.47 -44.23
CA ALA A 109 13.09 -10.61 -43.31
C ALA A 109 11.93 -11.60 -43.40
N PHE A 110 10.69 -11.11 -43.51
CA PHE A 110 9.51 -11.97 -43.64
C PHE A 110 9.52 -12.78 -44.93
N VAL A 111 9.88 -12.15 -46.07
CA VAL A 111 10.03 -12.83 -47.36
C VAL A 111 11.14 -13.87 -47.32
N LEU A 112 12.26 -13.59 -46.65
CA LEU A 112 13.39 -14.51 -46.54
C LEU A 112 13.02 -15.73 -45.69
N VAL A 113 12.42 -15.52 -44.52
CA VAL A 113 11.99 -16.61 -43.62
C VAL A 113 10.87 -17.44 -44.24
N PHE A 114 9.86 -16.78 -44.80
CA PHE A 114 8.71 -17.46 -45.41
C PHE A 114 9.08 -18.16 -46.71
N GLY A 115 9.92 -17.53 -47.54
CA GLY A 115 10.45 -18.14 -48.76
C GLY A 115 11.40 -19.31 -48.48
N ALA A 116 12.17 -19.26 -47.39
CA ALA A 116 12.98 -20.40 -46.93
C ALA A 116 12.08 -21.54 -46.42
N ALA A 117 11.01 -21.23 -45.67
CA ALA A 117 10.06 -22.20 -45.16
C ALA A 117 9.22 -22.87 -46.28
N MET A 118 8.84 -22.13 -47.32
CA MET A 118 8.15 -22.66 -48.51
C MET A 118 9.09 -23.32 -49.53
N GLY A 119 10.39 -23.42 -49.26
CA GLY A 119 11.36 -24.08 -50.13
C GLY A 119 11.69 -23.31 -51.43
N ILE A 120 11.22 -22.07 -51.57
CA ILE A 120 11.48 -21.21 -52.74
C ILE A 120 12.97 -20.80 -52.81
N PHE A 121 13.64 -20.71 -51.66
CA PHE A 121 15.08 -20.44 -51.55
C PHE A 121 15.95 -21.72 -51.43
N GLY A 122 15.44 -22.87 -51.87
CA GLY A 122 16.02 -24.21 -51.69
C GLY A 122 17.34 -24.51 -52.40
N SER A 123 18.14 -23.52 -52.81
CA SER A 123 19.47 -23.74 -53.39
C SER A 123 20.64 -23.05 -52.66
N PHE A 124 20.41 -22.39 -51.52
CA PHE A 124 21.50 -21.79 -50.74
C PHE A 124 22.18 -22.80 -49.78
N LYS A 125 22.68 -23.91 -50.32
CA LYS A 125 23.47 -24.92 -49.58
C LYS A 125 24.94 -24.47 -49.43
N GLY A 126 25.17 -23.26 -48.92
CA GLY A 126 26.52 -22.66 -48.91
C GLY A 126 26.86 -21.62 -47.82
N ILE A 127 25.89 -21.02 -47.10
CA ILE A 127 26.18 -19.96 -46.10
C ILE A 127 25.81 -20.40 -44.68
N THR A 128 26.32 -21.55 -44.23
CA THR A 128 26.18 -21.95 -42.82
C THR A 128 27.50 -22.35 -42.17
N LYS A 129 28.65 -22.08 -42.79
CA LYS A 129 29.96 -22.45 -42.24
C LYS A 129 30.82 -21.30 -41.71
N GLU A 130 30.45 -20.03 -41.88
CA GLU A 130 31.35 -18.91 -41.52
C GLU A 130 30.73 -17.80 -40.64
N ALA A 131 29.56 -17.99 -40.03
CA ALA A 131 28.97 -16.99 -39.14
C ALA A 131 29.13 -17.30 -37.63
N THR A 132 29.79 -18.41 -37.26
CA THR A 132 30.01 -18.80 -35.86
C THR A 132 31.24 -18.15 -35.22
N GLY A 133 32.02 -17.37 -35.98
CA GLY A 133 33.31 -16.82 -35.52
C GLY A 133 33.30 -15.37 -35.01
N SER A 134 32.21 -14.59 -35.19
CA SER A 134 32.26 -13.13 -34.96
C SER A 134 31.24 -12.59 -33.94
N MET A 135 30.64 -13.44 -33.10
CA MET A 135 29.72 -13.02 -32.02
C MET A 135 30.18 -13.49 -30.63
N ALA A 136 31.49 -13.64 -30.42
CA ALA A 136 32.09 -14.01 -29.13
C ALA A 136 32.50 -12.80 -28.27
N SER A 137 32.01 -11.58 -28.56
CA SER A 137 32.36 -10.38 -27.78
C SER A 137 31.20 -9.39 -27.68
N ALA A 138 30.04 -9.82 -27.18
CA ALA A 138 29.03 -8.90 -26.63
C ALA A 138 27.96 -9.59 -25.76
N SER A 139 28.15 -10.84 -25.35
CA SER A 139 27.22 -11.52 -24.44
C SER A 139 27.92 -11.83 -23.14
N ARG A 140 27.89 -10.86 -22.22
CA ARG A 140 28.11 -11.16 -20.80
C ARG A 140 26.80 -11.77 -20.31
N THR A 141 26.63 -13.06 -20.54
CA THR A 141 25.60 -13.83 -19.86
C THR A 141 25.88 -13.74 -18.37
N ILE A 142 25.04 -13.01 -17.64
CA ILE A 142 24.97 -13.15 -16.20
C ILE A 142 24.34 -14.53 -15.98
N THR A 143 25.18 -15.56 -15.92
CA THR A 143 24.78 -16.82 -15.30
C THR A 143 24.35 -16.45 -13.90
N ALA A 144 23.08 -16.70 -13.56
CA ALA A 144 22.60 -16.65 -12.19
C ALA A 144 23.33 -17.76 -11.41
N GLN A 145 24.57 -17.46 -11.01
CA GLN A 145 25.27 -18.24 -10.00
C GLN A 145 24.51 -17.98 -8.71
N SER A 146 24.04 -19.07 -8.10
CA SER A 146 23.44 -19.12 -6.77
C SER A 146 24.05 -18.06 -5.88
N ALA A 147 23.22 -17.16 -5.36
CA ALA A 147 23.63 -16.10 -4.45
C ALA A 147 24.43 -16.73 -3.30
N THR A 148 25.76 -16.64 -3.39
CA THR A 148 26.66 -17.07 -2.35
C THR A 148 26.51 -16.08 -1.20
N LEU A 149 26.42 -16.58 0.03
CA LEU A 149 26.39 -15.75 1.25
C LEU A 149 27.53 -14.73 1.29
N GLU A 150 28.63 -15.04 0.61
CA GLU A 150 29.79 -14.17 0.45
C GLU A 150 29.51 -12.92 -0.39
N LEU A 151 28.68 -13.02 -1.44
CA LEU A 151 28.27 -11.84 -2.23
C LEU A 151 27.33 -10.93 -1.41
N MET A 152 26.47 -11.52 -0.57
CA MET A 152 25.64 -10.79 0.39
C MET A 152 26.49 -10.12 1.49
N ALA A 153 27.50 -10.81 2.01
CA ALA A 153 28.43 -10.25 2.99
C ALA A 153 29.26 -9.11 2.38
N GLN A 154 29.69 -9.26 1.12
CA GLN A 154 30.44 -8.22 0.39
C GLN A 154 29.55 -7.01 0.09
N TYR A 155 28.28 -7.22 -0.24
CA TYR A 155 27.29 -6.14 -0.43
C TYR A 155 26.98 -5.40 0.89
N MET A 156 26.78 -6.12 2.00
CA MET A 156 26.57 -5.48 3.31
C MET A 156 27.82 -4.73 3.80
N LYS A 157 29.01 -5.25 3.52
CA LYS A 157 30.28 -4.58 3.85
C LYS A 157 30.47 -3.30 3.01
N GLN A 158 29.91 -3.26 1.80
CA GLN A 158 29.93 -2.09 0.93
C GLN A 158 28.84 -1.07 1.28
N GLN A 159 27.72 -1.51 1.88
CA GLN A 159 26.77 -0.64 2.60
C GLN A 159 27.26 -0.36 4.03
N SER A 160 28.47 0.20 4.16
CA SER A 160 28.80 0.93 5.37
C SER A 160 27.81 2.09 5.47
N VAL A 161 26.90 2.02 6.45
CA VAL A 161 25.89 3.01 6.81
C VAL A 161 26.52 4.41 6.74
N GLN A 162 26.33 5.11 5.62
CA GLN A 162 26.62 6.53 5.57
C GLN A 162 25.52 7.19 6.40
N PRO A 163 25.86 7.93 7.47
CA PRO A 163 24.87 8.73 8.15
C PRO A 163 24.32 9.73 7.14
N VAL A 164 23.10 9.49 6.67
CA VAL A 164 22.36 10.49 5.91
C VAL A 164 22.03 11.58 6.91
N MET A 165 22.87 12.62 6.93
CA MET A 165 22.60 13.84 7.69
C MET A 165 21.42 14.54 7.04
N ILE A 166 20.24 14.39 7.65
CA ILE A 166 19.06 15.15 7.28
C ILE A 166 19.24 16.53 7.93
N GLU A 167 19.71 17.50 7.16
CA GLU A 167 19.75 18.90 7.61
C GLU A 167 18.32 19.46 7.59
N ILE A 168 17.91 20.03 8.73
CA ILE A 168 16.63 20.74 8.83
C ILE A 168 16.77 22.05 8.06
N PRO A 169 15.86 22.38 7.13
CA PRO A 169 15.92 23.63 6.39
C PRO A 169 15.78 24.82 7.34
N SER A 170 16.63 25.84 7.15
CA SER A 170 16.73 27.03 8.02
C SER A 170 15.47 27.90 8.07
N GLU A 171 14.46 27.63 7.24
CA GLU A 171 13.21 28.38 7.15
C GLU A 171 11.97 27.53 7.50
N SER A 172 12.11 26.50 8.34
CA SER A 172 10.95 25.80 8.88
C SER A 172 10.23 26.68 9.91
N VAL A 173 9.23 27.45 9.46
CA VAL A 173 8.29 28.14 10.35
C VAL A 173 7.36 27.10 10.97
N PHE A 174 7.71 26.62 12.16
CA PHE A 174 6.85 25.74 12.94
C PHE A 174 5.70 26.54 13.54
N TYR A 175 4.51 26.40 12.97
CA TYR A 175 3.28 26.84 13.63
C TYR A 175 2.81 25.74 14.58
N GLN A 176 3.13 25.91 15.87
CA GLN A 176 2.58 25.05 16.91
C GLN A 176 1.09 25.42 17.12
N SER A 177 0.19 24.71 16.46
CA SER A 177 -1.25 24.88 16.66
C SER A 177 -1.68 24.11 17.91
N GLY A 178 -1.96 24.84 18.98
CA GLY A 178 -2.55 24.30 20.21
C GLY A 178 -1.58 24.24 21.39
N ASN A 179 -2.13 24.30 22.59
CA ASN A 179 -1.39 24.21 23.84
C ASN A 179 -1.40 22.74 24.29
N PRO A 180 -0.30 21.99 24.16
CA PRO A 180 -0.28 20.57 24.56
C PRO A 180 -0.37 20.47 26.08
N LEU A 181 -1.50 19.98 26.59
CA LEU A 181 -1.66 19.64 28.00
C LEU A 181 -1.06 18.24 28.24
N ILE A 182 0.15 18.20 28.79
CA ILE A 182 0.78 16.94 29.19
C ILE A 182 0.17 16.52 30.54
N VAL A 183 -0.70 15.52 30.52
CA VAL A 183 -1.22 14.91 31.75
C VAL A 183 -0.36 13.69 32.08
N ALA A 184 0.47 13.82 33.12
CA ALA A 184 1.18 12.68 33.72
C ALA A 184 0.31 12.07 34.83
N ASP A 185 0.17 10.73 34.82
CA ASP A 185 -0.69 9.95 35.74
C ASP A 185 -0.10 9.79 37.15
N SER A 186 0.38 10.89 37.73
CA SER A 186 0.77 10.91 39.13
C SER A 186 0.58 12.31 39.68
N ALA A 187 -0.54 12.48 40.38
CA ALA A 187 -0.85 13.55 41.33
C ALA A 187 -0.67 14.98 40.83
N VAL A 188 -1.82 15.60 40.50
CA VAL A 188 -2.18 17.01 40.67
C VAL A 188 -1.01 17.93 41.06
N LEU A 189 -0.40 18.54 40.05
CA LEU A 189 0.30 19.81 40.18
C LEU A 189 -0.06 20.63 38.95
N LEU A 190 -1.03 21.53 39.13
CA LEU A 190 -1.37 22.55 38.15
C LEU A 190 -0.17 23.49 38.02
N GLN A 191 0.74 23.17 37.11
CA GLN A 191 1.73 24.11 36.62
C GLN A 191 1.35 24.53 35.21
N GLU A 192 0.62 25.62 35.15
CA GLU A 192 0.41 26.41 33.93
C GLU A 192 1.78 26.93 33.48
N SER A 193 2.46 26.12 32.68
CA SER A 193 3.77 26.44 32.12
C SER A 193 3.54 27.24 30.84
N THR A 194 3.46 28.57 30.94
CA THR A 194 3.48 29.46 29.78
C THR A 194 4.88 29.48 29.17
N THR A 195 5.22 28.45 28.40
CA THR A 195 6.45 28.43 27.61
C THR A 195 6.21 29.07 26.25
N THR A 196 6.30 30.39 26.17
CA THR A 196 6.56 31.09 24.89
C THR A 196 8.04 30.91 24.55
N SER A 197 8.37 29.77 23.93
CA SER A 197 9.71 29.50 23.40
C SER A 197 9.81 29.95 21.95
N ASN A 198 10.15 31.22 21.74
CA ASN A 198 10.67 31.68 20.43
C ASN A 198 12.14 31.28 20.33
N GLY A 199 12.40 30.06 19.88
CA GLY A 199 13.75 29.57 19.59
C GLY A 199 14.20 29.97 18.20
N SER A 200 14.89 31.10 18.04
CA SER A 200 15.68 31.39 16.83
C SER A 200 17.04 30.68 16.96
N ALA A 201 17.21 29.55 16.27
CA ALA A 201 18.51 28.90 16.18
C ALA A 201 19.42 29.75 15.27
N SER A 202 20.41 30.41 15.86
CA SER A 202 21.47 31.12 15.13
C SER A 202 22.78 30.35 15.29
N ARG A 203 23.35 29.94 14.14
CA ARG A 203 24.63 29.23 13.89
C ARG A 203 24.66 27.72 14.06
#